data_AF-A0A957EY03-F1
#
_entry.id   AF-A0A957EY03-F1
#
_cell.length_a   1.000
_cell.length_b   1.000
_cell.length_c   1.000
_cell.angle_alpha   90.00
_cell.angle_beta   90.00
_cell.angle_gamma   90.00
#
_symmetry.space_group_name_H-M   'P 1'
#
loop_
_entity.id
_entity.type
_entity.pdbx_description
1 polymer ?
#
loop_
_entity_poly.entity_id
_entity_poly.type
_entity_poly.pdbx_seq_one_letter_code
_entity_poly.pdbx_strand_id
1 'polypeptide(L)'
;GRAAVGNPWIFFFFYRTEVTVGEIVTAVKLHLHEMVAYYGDEAIALFGRHLRRYFAGLPVKPWLQAMLNAADVATLEHLLDTVALELADAVPNSLQLA
;
A
#
# COMPACT_ATOMS: atom_id res chain seq x y z
N GLY A 1 11.45 13.35 4.67
CA GLY A 1 12.59 12.40 4.72
C GLY A 1 12.17 11.01 4.26
N ARG A 2 13.10 10.05 4.10
CA ARG A 2 12.79 8.69 3.57
C ARG A 2 11.71 7.93 4.36
N ALA A 3 11.55 8.24 5.65
CA ALA A 3 10.56 7.63 6.54
C ALA A 3 9.10 7.89 6.15
N ALA A 4 8.81 8.92 5.34
CA ALA A 4 7.44 9.23 4.89
C ALA A 4 6.98 8.38 3.70
N VAL A 5 7.90 7.73 2.97
CA VAL A 5 7.51 7.02 1.75
C VAL A 5 6.82 5.70 2.11
N GLY A 6 5.53 5.57 1.77
CA GLY A 6 4.69 4.45 2.19
C GLY A 6 4.20 4.55 3.64
N ASN A 7 4.43 5.69 4.30
CA ASN A 7 3.97 6.02 5.64
C ASN A 7 3.56 7.50 5.70
N PRO A 8 2.51 7.92 4.96
CA PRO A 8 2.04 9.32 4.98
C PRO A 8 1.56 9.75 6.37
N TRP A 9 1.16 8.79 7.20
CA TRP A 9 0.67 8.98 8.57
C TRP A 9 1.71 9.61 9.50
N ILE A 10 3.00 9.58 9.16
CA ILE A 10 4.08 10.21 9.96
C ILE A 10 3.88 11.72 10.18
N PHE A 11 3.09 12.37 9.34
CA PHE A 11 2.76 13.79 9.47
C PHE A 11 1.56 14.06 10.38
N PHE A 12 0.91 13.00 10.86
CA PHE A 12 -0.21 13.05 11.79
C PHE A 12 0.25 12.49 13.15
N PHE A 13 -0.45 12.85 14.23
CA PHE A 13 -0.25 12.25 15.56
C PHE A 13 -0.81 10.81 15.63
N PHE A 14 -0.63 10.03 14.56
CA PHE A 14 -1.19 8.69 14.38
C PHE A 14 -0.06 7.71 14.07
N TYR A 15 -0.01 6.60 14.78
CA TYR A 15 0.98 5.56 14.50
C TYR A 15 0.51 4.67 13.36
N ARG A 16 1.46 4.23 12.53
CA ARG A 16 1.17 3.29 11.44
C ARG A 16 0.55 1.97 11.93
N THR A 17 0.80 1.57 13.17
CA THR A 17 0.23 0.38 13.82
C THR A 17 -1.26 0.55 14.17
N GLU A 18 -1.78 1.77 14.09
CA GLU A 18 -3.20 2.07 14.32
C GLU A 18 -3.98 2.17 13.01
N VAL A 19 -3.30 2.02 11.87
CA VAL A 19 -3.89 2.11 10.54
C VAL A 19 -4.22 0.71 10.05
N THR A 20 -5.49 0.48 9.72
CA THR A 20 -5.99 -0.77 9.18
C THR A 20 -5.49 -1.03 7.76
N VAL A 21 -5.51 -2.28 7.31
CA VAL A 21 -5.20 -2.61 5.90
C VAL A 21 -6.15 -1.89 4.94
N GLY A 22 -7.43 -1.75 5.30
CA GLY A 22 -8.40 -1.01 4.48
C GLY A 22 -8.00 0.46 4.27
N GLU A 23 -7.57 1.14 5.33
CA GLU A 23 -7.07 2.53 5.24
C GLU A 23 -5.75 2.62 4.48
N ILE A 24 -4.85 1.64 4.67
CA ILE A 24 -3.61 1.55 3.89
C ILE A 24 -3.93 1.39 2.39
N VAL A 25 -4.85 0.49 2.03
CA VAL A 25 -5.27 0.27 0.64
C VAL A 25 -5.87 1.54 0.05
N THR A 26 -6.70 2.26 0.82
CA THR A 26 -7.27 3.55 0.40
C THR A 26 -6.17 4.57 0.08
N ALA A 27 -5.17 4.70 0.97
CA ALA A 27 -4.03 5.58 0.74
C ALA A 27 -3.16 5.15 -0.44
N VAL A 28 -2.99 3.84 -0.66
CA VAL A 28 -2.28 3.27 -1.81
C VAL A 28 -2.99 3.63 -3.12
N LYS A 29 -4.31 3.46 -3.19
CA LYS A 29 -5.12 3.80 -4.37
C LYS A 29 -5.02 5.28 -4.72
N LEU A 30 -5.12 6.16 -3.73
CA LEU A 30 -4.95 7.60 -3.94
C LEU A 30 -3.56 7.92 -4.55
N HIS A 31 -2.49 7.38 -3.96
CA HIS A 31 -1.13 7.60 -4.46
C HIS A 31 -0.92 7.00 -5.85
N LEU A 32 -1.54 5.86 -6.15
CA LEU A 32 -1.52 5.27 -7.49
C LEU A 32 -2.15 6.23 -8.51
N HIS A 33 -3.33 6.79 -8.23
CA HIS A 33 -3.98 7.76 -9.11
C HIS A 33 -3.16 9.03 -9.30
N GLU A 34 -2.53 9.54 -8.24
CA GLU A 34 -1.62 10.68 -8.35
C GLU A 34 -0.40 10.36 -9.22
N MET A 35 0.17 9.17 -9.08
CA MET A 35 1.27 8.73 -9.94
C MET A 35 0.83 8.54 -11.39
N VAL A 36 -0.37 8.02 -11.66
CA VAL A 36 -0.92 7.92 -13.02
C VAL A 36 -1.16 9.31 -13.61
N ALA A 37 -1.68 10.25 -12.84
CA ALA A 37 -1.89 11.63 -13.29
C ALA A 37 -0.56 12.33 -13.65
N TYR A 38 0.53 11.99 -12.97
CA TYR A 38 1.85 12.60 -13.19
C TYR A 38 2.71 11.87 -14.25
N TYR A 39 2.79 10.54 -14.17
CA TYR A 39 3.66 9.69 -15.00
C TYR A 39 2.94 9.01 -16.17
N GLY A 40 1.61 9.05 -16.22
CA GLY A 40 0.83 8.31 -17.21
C GLY A 40 1.03 6.80 -17.11
N ASP A 41 1.18 6.15 -18.26
CA ASP A 41 1.29 4.69 -18.38
C ASP A 41 2.51 4.10 -17.64
N GLU A 42 3.58 4.90 -17.46
CA GLU A 42 4.79 4.47 -16.74
C GLU A 42 4.56 4.30 -15.23
N ALA A 43 3.48 4.86 -14.68
CA ALA A 43 3.20 4.84 -13.25
C ALA A 43 3.22 3.43 -12.68
N ILE A 44 2.65 2.44 -13.39
CA ILE A 44 2.55 1.05 -12.93
C ILE A 44 3.93 0.43 -12.72
N ALA A 45 4.83 0.58 -13.69
CA ALA A 45 6.18 0.05 -13.59
C ALA A 45 6.96 0.69 -12.42
N LEU A 46 6.72 1.97 -12.12
CA LEU A 46 7.39 2.71 -11.06
C LEU A 46 6.77 2.48 -9.66
N PHE A 47 5.52 2.01 -9.59
CA PHE A 47 4.75 1.94 -8.34
C PHE A 47 5.18 0.79 -7.42
N GLY A 48 5.82 -0.26 -7.94
CA GLY A 48 6.19 -1.45 -7.15
C GLY A 48 7.04 -1.16 -5.91
N ARG A 49 7.88 -0.11 -5.93
CA ARG A 49 8.66 0.31 -4.75
C ARG A 49 7.78 0.92 -3.64
N HIS A 50 6.68 1.56 -4.01
CA HIS A 50 5.70 2.09 -3.07
C HIS A 50 4.89 0.96 -2.43
N LEU A 51 4.42 -0.01 -3.23
CA LEU A 51 3.71 -1.19 -2.72
C LEU A 51 4.49 -1.91 -1.62
N ARG A 52 5.78 -2.21 -1.86
CA ARG A 52 6.63 -2.86 -0.85
C ARG A 52 6.72 -2.09 0.47
N ARG A 53 6.69 -0.75 0.41
CA ARG A 53 6.76 0.11 1.60
C ARG A 53 5.43 0.19 2.34
N TYR A 54 4.33 0.40 1.61
CA TYR A 54 2.99 0.44 2.21
C TYR A 54 2.64 -0.85 2.93
N PHE A 55 3.03 -1.99 2.36
CA PHE A 55 2.69 -3.29 2.93
C PHE A 55 3.79 -3.92 3.80
N ALA A 56 4.85 -3.18 4.13
CA ALA A 56 5.89 -3.68 5.01
C ALA A 56 5.33 -4.05 6.40
N GLY A 57 5.61 -5.26 6.87
CA GLY A 57 5.13 -5.75 8.18
C GLY A 57 3.67 -6.22 8.20
N LEU A 58 2.99 -6.28 7.05
CA LEU A 58 1.66 -6.87 6.92
C LEU A 58 1.71 -8.29 6.33
N PRO A 59 0.73 -9.15 6.63
CA PRO A 59 0.67 -10.53 6.14
C PRO A 59 0.22 -10.64 4.66
N VAL A 60 0.65 -9.72 3.78
CA VAL A 60 0.21 -9.68 2.37
C VAL A 60 1.04 -10.57 1.42
N LYS A 61 1.95 -11.39 1.95
CA LYS A 61 2.84 -12.24 1.14
C LYS A 61 2.11 -13.06 0.05
N PRO A 62 0.90 -13.61 0.28
CA PRO A 62 0.17 -14.33 -0.76
C PRO A 62 -0.15 -13.50 -2.01
N TRP A 63 -0.39 -12.19 -1.85
CA TRP A 63 -0.81 -11.29 -2.94
C TRP A 63 0.33 -10.42 -3.47
N LEU A 64 1.43 -10.27 -2.74
CA LEU A 64 2.48 -9.30 -3.05
C LEU A 64 3.07 -9.49 -4.45
N GLN A 65 3.33 -10.73 -4.88
CA GLN A 65 3.87 -10.97 -6.21
C GLN A 65 2.86 -10.65 -7.32
N ALA A 66 1.57 -10.95 -7.11
CA ALA A 66 0.53 -10.59 -8.06
C ALA A 66 0.42 -9.06 -8.21
N MET A 67 0.44 -8.32 -7.10
CA MET A 67 0.40 -6.85 -7.12
C MET A 67 1.62 -6.24 -7.82
N LEU A 68 2.82 -6.81 -7.63
CA LEU A 68 4.04 -6.31 -8.28
C LEU A 68 4.09 -6.59 -9.78
N ASN A 69 3.35 -7.59 -10.26
CA ASN A 69 3.29 -8.00 -11.66
C ASN A 69 1.99 -7.57 -12.35
N ALA A 70 1.20 -6.68 -11.74
CA ALA A 70 -0.04 -6.19 -12.33
C ALA A 70 0.27 -5.48 -13.67
N ALA A 71 -0.48 -5.84 -14.71
CA ALA A 71 -0.26 -5.34 -16.07
C ALA A 71 -0.75 -3.89 -16.25
N ASP A 72 -1.77 -3.50 -15.49
CA ASP A 72 -2.41 -2.19 -15.57
C ASP A 72 -2.98 -1.76 -14.20
N VAL A 73 -3.46 -0.52 -14.14
CA VAL A 73 -4.05 0.09 -12.95
C VAL A 73 -5.26 -0.69 -12.47
N ALA A 74 -6.15 -1.10 -13.37
CA ALA A 74 -7.38 -1.81 -13.01
C ALA A 74 -7.09 -3.16 -12.33
N THR A 75 -6.11 -3.91 -12.85
CA THR A 75 -5.65 -5.17 -12.28
C THR A 75 -5.06 -4.95 -10.89
N LEU A 76 -4.22 -3.92 -10.73
CA LEU A 76 -3.66 -3.59 -9.42
C LEU A 76 -4.74 -3.19 -8.42
N GLU A 77 -5.71 -2.37 -8.81
CA GLU A 77 -6.82 -1.97 -7.95
C GLU A 77 -7.68 -3.15 -7.50
N HIS A 78 -7.97 -4.10 -8.41
CA HIS A 78 -8.72 -5.30 -8.07
C HIS A 78 -7.98 -6.17 -7.04
N LEU A 79 -6.66 -6.31 -7.19
CA LEU A 79 -5.83 -7.03 -6.21
C LEU A 79 -5.80 -6.30 -4.86
N LEU A 80 -5.74 -4.97 -4.86
CA LEU A 80 -5.81 -4.16 -3.65
C LEU A 80 -7.15 -4.32 -2.93
N ASP A 81 -8.26 -4.35 -3.67
CA ASP A 81 -9.59 -4.62 -3.09
C ASP A 81 -9.70 -6.03 -2.51
N THR A 82 -9.10 -7.02 -3.17
CA THR A 82 -9.03 -8.39 -2.65
C THR A 82 -8.29 -8.42 -1.32
N VAL A 83 -7.14 -7.74 -1.23
CA VAL A 83 -6.36 -7.63 0.02
C VAL A 83 -7.15 -6.91 1.11
N ALA A 84 -7.85 -5.82 0.77
CA ALA A 84 -8.68 -5.09 1.72
C ALA A 84 -9.84 -5.93 2.25
N LEU A 85 -10.49 -6.74 1.41
CA LEU A 85 -11.57 -7.62 1.84
C LEU A 85 -11.08 -8.73 2.77
N GLU A 86 -9.95 -9.36 2.44
CA GLU A 86 -9.42 -10.50 3.20
C GLU A 86 -8.75 -10.09 4.52
N LEU A 87 -8.26 -8.84 4.61
CA LEU A 87 -7.46 -8.35 5.74
C LEU A 87 -7.97 -7.04 6.35
N ALA A 88 -9.22 -6.63 6.09
CA ALA A 88 -9.77 -5.30 6.39
C ALA A 88 -9.30 -4.71 7.73
N ASP A 89 -9.54 -5.44 8.82
CA ASP A 89 -9.28 -5.01 10.20
C ASP A 89 -7.86 -5.34 10.70
N ALA A 90 -7.04 -6.00 9.88
CA ALA A 90 -5.66 -6.26 10.25
C ALA A 90 -4.89 -4.93 10.31
N VAL A 91 -4.01 -4.81 11.30
CA VAL A 91 -3.09 -3.68 11.42
C VAL A 91 -1.64 -4.17 11.29
N PRO A 92 -0.69 -3.33 10.86
CA PRO A 92 0.73 -3.66 10.94
C PRO A 92 1.07 -4.03 12.38
N ASN A 93 1.65 -5.23 12.55
CA ASN A 93 1.85 -5.88 13.85
C ASN A 93 2.26 -4.86 14.92
N SER A 94 1.40 -4.62 15.91
CA SER A 94 1.55 -3.57 16.93
C SER A 94 2.66 -3.86 17.95
N LEU A 95 3.41 -4.95 17.75
CA LEU A 95 4.54 -5.39 18.55
C LEU A 95 5.77 -5.66 17.66
N GLN A 96 6.41 -4.58 17.19
CA GLN A 96 7.86 -4.57 16.90
C GLN A 96 8.56 -3.51 17.78
N LEU A 97 8.14 -3.43 19.05
CA LEU A 97 8.91 -2.87 20.15
C LEU A 97 9.25 -4.02 21.09
N ALA A 98 10.31 -4.76 20.74
CA ALA A 98 11.12 -5.55 21.65
C ALA A 98 12.55 -5.57 21.10
#